data_AF-A0A958DWH1-F1
#
_entry.id   AF-A0A958DWH1-F1
#
_cell.length_a   1.000
_cell.length_b   1.000
_cell.length_c   1.000
_cell.angle_alpha   90.00
_cell.angle_beta   90.00
_cell.angle_gamma   90.00
#
_symmetry.space_group_name_H-M   'P 1'
#
loop_
_entity.id
_entity.type
_entity.pdbx_description
1 polymer ?
#
loop_
_entity_poly.entity_id
_entity_poly.type
_entity_poly.pdbx_seq_one_letter_code
_entity_poly.pdbx_strand_id
1 'polypeptide(L)'
;MNHIRTASRLFGESLKTVCDVDPDRAAKVRDAAPKAAFVNDPRRILEDPEITAVIISTPAETHFTLAKSVLESGKHALVEKPMALFSRQAKELDELAQKNNRVLMVGHLLLFHPAIRKIKELINDGTLGKLQY
;
A
#
# COMPACT_ATOMS: atom_id res chain seq x y z
N MET A 1 4.08 5.69 10.76
CA MET A 1 5.57 5.74 10.80
C MET A 1 6.25 4.49 10.26
N ASN A 2 5.78 3.26 10.56
CA ASN A 2 6.46 2.04 10.09
C ASN A 2 6.60 1.98 8.57
N HIS A 3 5.55 2.30 7.80
CA HIS A 3 5.63 2.37 6.33
C HIS A 3 6.68 3.35 5.83
N ILE A 4 6.74 4.57 6.37
CA ILE A 4 7.73 5.59 5.96
C ILE A 4 9.16 5.08 6.21
N ARG A 5 9.45 4.55 7.41
CA ARG A 5 10.79 4.06 7.74
C ARG A 5 11.19 2.86 6.88
N THR A 6 10.29 1.90 6.71
CA THR A 6 10.53 0.73 5.87
C THR A 6 10.72 1.12 4.41
N ALA A 7 9.86 2.00 3.87
CA ALA A 7 9.97 2.51 2.51
C ALA A 7 11.26 3.29 2.30
N SER A 8 11.64 4.18 3.24
CA SER A 8 12.91 4.92 3.16
C SER A 8 14.12 3.98 3.16
N ARG A 9 14.07 2.88 3.93
CA ARG A 9 15.14 1.88 3.95
C ARG A 9 15.21 1.05 2.66
N LEU A 10 14.07 0.65 2.11
CA LEU A 10 14.00 -0.22 0.93
C LEU A 10 14.23 0.53 -0.37
N PHE A 11 13.66 1.72 -0.49
CA PHE A 11 13.62 2.50 -1.73
C PHE A 11 14.61 3.67 -1.74
N GLY A 12 15.12 4.11 -0.57
CA GLY A 12 16.08 5.20 -0.49
C GLY A 12 15.58 6.45 -1.20
N GLU A 13 16.30 6.87 -2.24
CA GLU A 13 15.97 8.04 -3.07
C GLU A 13 14.70 7.88 -3.90
N SER A 14 14.26 6.64 -4.15
CA SER A 14 13.00 6.38 -4.88
C SER A 14 11.75 6.65 -4.04
N LEU A 15 11.87 6.83 -2.71
CA LEU A 15 10.78 7.37 -1.90
C LEU A 15 10.69 8.89 -2.12
N LYS A 16 9.97 9.30 -3.17
CA LYS A 16 9.91 10.69 -3.61
C LYS A 16 9.11 11.60 -2.68
N THR A 17 7.90 11.17 -2.29
CA THR A 17 6.94 12.04 -1.60
C THR A 17 6.19 11.30 -0.50
N VAL A 18 6.00 11.96 0.64
CA VAL A 18 5.11 11.55 1.73
C VAL A 18 4.02 12.62 1.88
N CYS A 19 2.76 12.17 1.88
CA CYS A 19 1.60 13.04 2.05
C CYS A 19 0.93 12.79 3.40
N ASP A 20 0.61 13.85 4.13
CA ASP A 20 -0.27 13.79 5.30
C ASP A 20 -1.04 15.11 5.45
N VAL A 21 -2.32 15.03 5.80
CA VAL A 21 -3.17 16.23 6.00
C VAL A 21 -2.73 17.06 7.19
N ASP A 22 -2.06 16.43 8.16
CA ASP A 22 -1.54 17.06 9.37
C ASP A 22 -0.11 17.60 9.13
N PRO A 23 0.07 18.93 9.02
CA PRO A 23 1.37 19.53 8.76
C PRO A 23 2.39 19.31 9.90
N ASP A 24 1.93 19.02 11.12
CA ASP A 24 2.81 18.79 12.26
C ASP A 24 3.61 17.48 12.13
N ARG A 25 3.18 16.60 11.22
CA ARG A 25 3.91 15.37 10.89
C ARG A 25 5.14 15.61 10.02
N ALA A 26 5.28 16.78 9.39
CA ALA A 26 6.41 17.09 8.51
C ALA A 26 7.77 16.89 9.20
N ALA A 27 7.90 17.26 10.47
CA ALA A 27 9.14 17.08 11.22
C ALA A 27 9.50 15.59 11.41
N LYS A 28 8.52 14.76 11.74
CA LYS A 28 8.70 13.30 11.90
C LYS A 28 9.02 12.62 10.57
N VAL A 29 8.42 13.11 9.47
CA VAL A 29 8.71 12.61 8.13
C VAL A 29 10.15 12.94 7.73
N ARG A 30 10.63 14.17 7.95
CA ARG A 30 12.03 14.54 7.67
C ARG A 30 13.02 13.68 8.43
N ASP A 31 12.73 13.33 9.69
CA ASP A 31 13.58 12.44 10.48
C ASP A 31 13.60 11.00 9.91
N ALA A 32 12.43 10.48 9.52
CA ALA A 32 12.29 9.10 9.06
C ALA A 32 12.67 8.88 7.58
N ALA A 33 12.55 9.90 6.74
CA ALA A 33 12.74 9.87 5.30
C ALA A 33 13.28 11.23 4.81
N PRO A 34 14.54 11.58 5.11
CA PRO A 34 15.08 12.92 4.88
C PRO A 34 15.15 13.34 3.41
N LYS A 35 15.08 12.39 2.48
CA LYS A 35 15.10 12.63 1.03
C LYS A 35 13.71 12.77 0.40
N ALA A 36 12.66 12.42 1.14
CA ALA A 36 11.29 12.51 0.64
C ALA A 36 10.73 13.93 0.84
N ALA A 37 10.05 14.45 -0.18
CA ALA A 37 9.26 15.67 -0.04
C ALA A 37 8.05 15.43 0.87
N PHE A 38 7.68 16.43 1.68
CA PHE A 38 6.43 16.43 2.44
C PHE A 38 5.40 17.31 1.73
N VAL A 39 4.20 16.77 1.51
CA VAL A 39 3.05 17.50 0.98
C VAL A 39 1.84 17.27 1.87
N ASN A 40 0.89 18.21 1.83
CA ASN A 40 -0.37 18.12 2.58
C ASN A 40 -1.59 17.85 1.70
N ASP A 41 -1.36 17.59 0.41
CA ASP A 41 -2.40 17.41 -0.59
C ASP A 41 -2.05 16.20 -1.49
N PRO A 42 -2.89 15.16 -1.53
CA PRO A 42 -2.64 13.98 -2.35
C PRO A 42 -2.60 14.28 -3.85
N ARG A 43 -3.20 15.38 -4.33
CA ARG A 43 -3.11 15.78 -5.75
C ARG A 43 -1.67 15.94 -6.21
N ARG A 44 -0.77 16.39 -5.32
CA ARG A 44 0.67 16.50 -5.60
C ARG A 44 1.32 15.15 -5.88
N ILE A 45 0.77 14.05 -5.38
CA ILE A 45 1.23 12.69 -5.69
C ILE A 45 0.57 12.19 -6.98
N LEU A 46 -0.72 12.43 -7.15
CA LEU A 46 -1.50 11.93 -8.29
C LEU A 46 -1.07 12.55 -9.63
N GLU A 47 -0.76 13.85 -9.62
CA GLU A 47 -0.38 14.61 -10.81
C GLU A 47 1.12 14.48 -11.17
N ASP A 48 1.93 13.91 -10.27
CA ASP A 48 3.36 13.75 -10.48
C ASP A 48 3.65 12.53 -11.38
N PRO A 49 4.17 12.73 -12.60
CA PRO A 49 4.41 11.63 -13.53
C PRO A 49 5.57 10.73 -13.11
N GLU A 50 6.47 11.19 -12.23
CA GLU A 50 7.60 10.38 -11.75
C GLU A 50 7.19 9.39 -10.65
N ILE A 51 6.02 9.57 -10.03
CA ILE A 51 5.50 8.63 -9.04
C ILE A 51 4.70 7.54 -9.75
N THR A 52 5.19 6.30 -9.66
CA THR A 52 4.57 5.13 -10.30
C THR A 52 3.72 4.29 -9.35
N ALA A 53 3.97 4.37 -8.04
CA ALA A 53 3.30 3.56 -7.02
C ALA A 53 3.04 4.36 -5.73
N VAL A 54 1.95 4.06 -5.03
CA VAL A 54 1.52 4.74 -3.81
C VAL A 54 1.18 3.73 -2.71
N ILE A 55 1.67 3.98 -1.49
CA ILE A 55 1.25 3.27 -0.28
C ILE A 55 0.21 4.14 0.46
N ILE A 56 -1.00 3.62 0.63
CA ILE A 56 -2.10 4.27 1.33
C ILE A 56 -2.19 3.66 2.73
N SER A 57 -1.93 4.48 3.76
CA SER A 57 -1.96 4.09 5.17
C SER A 57 -2.71 5.11 6.01
N THR A 58 -3.82 5.60 5.47
CA THR A 58 -4.73 6.59 6.07
C THR A 58 -5.82 5.87 6.88
N PRO A 59 -6.78 6.59 7.51
CA PRO A 59 -7.95 5.94 8.10
C PRO A 59 -8.77 5.15 7.06
N ALA A 60 -9.32 4.02 7.46
CA ALA A 60 -9.94 3.02 6.57
C ALA A 60 -11.07 3.59 5.69
N GLU A 61 -11.82 4.55 6.21
CA GLU A 61 -12.90 5.27 5.52
C GLU A 61 -12.43 6.04 4.28
N THR A 62 -11.13 6.38 4.21
CA THR A 62 -10.54 7.10 3.08
C THR A 62 -9.94 6.18 2.02
N HIS A 63 -9.71 4.91 2.36
CA HIS A 63 -8.96 3.98 1.51
C HIS A 63 -9.58 3.80 0.12
N PHE A 64 -10.90 3.62 0.05
CA PHE A 64 -11.58 3.42 -1.23
C PHE A 64 -11.38 4.61 -2.17
N THR A 65 -11.69 5.82 -1.70
CA THR A 65 -11.59 7.04 -2.51
C THR A 65 -10.15 7.30 -2.95
N LEU A 66 -9.17 7.15 -2.05
CA LEU A 66 -7.77 7.36 -2.38
C LEU A 66 -7.23 6.31 -3.34
N ALA A 67 -7.53 5.03 -3.11
CA ALA A 67 -7.08 3.93 -3.96
C ALA A 67 -7.67 4.06 -5.38
N LYS A 68 -8.95 4.43 -5.48
CA LYS A 68 -9.60 4.71 -6.76
C LYS A 68 -8.87 5.82 -7.52
N SER A 69 -8.63 6.97 -6.88
CA SER A 69 -7.90 8.09 -7.51
C SER A 69 -6.48 7.71 -7.94
N VAL A 70 -5.76 6.91 -7.14
CA VAL A 70 -4.43 6.40 -7.49
C VAL A 70 -4.49 5.52 -8.74
N LEU A 71 -5.43 4.57 -8.79
CA LEU A 71 -5.58 3.66 -9.93
C LEU A 71 -6.03 4.41 -11.20
N GLU A 72 -6.95 5.38 -11.06
CA GLU A 72 -7.40 6.26 -12.16
C GLU A 72 -6.28 7.15 -12.70
N SER A 73 -5.33 7.55 -11.84
CA SER A 73 -4.12 8.27 -12.25
C SER A 73 -3.05 7.38 -12.94
N GLY A 74 -3.36 6.10 -13.16
CA GLY A 74 -2.45 5.15 -13.82
C GLY A 74 -1.30 4.68 -12.94
N LYS A 75 -1.45 4.73 -11.60
CA LYS A 75 -0.42 4.34 -10.63
C LYS A 75 -0.77 3.04 -9.91
N HIS A 76 0.25 2.32 -9.44
CA HIS A 76 0.07 1.14 -8.59
C HIS A 76 -0.31 1.55 -7.16
N ALA A 77 -1.11 0.73 -6.48
CA ALA A 77 -1.58 1.01 -5.12
C ALA A 77 -1.31 -0.17 -4.17
N LEU A 78 -0.70 0.13 -3.02
CA LEU A 78 -0.76 -0.73 -1.84
C LEU A 78 -1.64 -0.04 -0.81
N VAL A 79 -2.71 -0.70 -0.36
CA VAL A 79 -3.69 -0.15 0.57
C VAL A 79 -3.64 -0.91 1.88
N GLU A 80 -3.51 -0.22 3.00
CA GLU A 80 -3.60 -0.86 4.31
C GLU A 80 -4.95 -1.52 4.54
N LYS A 81 -4.98 -2.50 5.45
CA LYS A 81 -6.24 -3.17 5.80
C LYS A 81 -7.11 -2.28 6.70
N PRO A 82 -8.45 -2.37 6.58
CA PRO A 82 -9.18 -3.04 5.49
C PRO A 82 -9.05 -2.25 4.19
N MET A 83 -9.00 -2.93 3.03
CA MET A 83 -8.88 -2.27 1.72
C MET A 83 -10.01 -1.26 1.46
N ALA A 84 -11.23 -1.59 1.90
CA ALA A 84 -12.40 -0.73 1.87
C ALA A 84 -13.38 -1.13 2.98
N LEU A 85 -14.36 -0.28 3.30
CA LEU A 85 -15.37 -0.58 4.32
C LEU A 85 -16.43 -1.57 3.85
N PHE A 86 -16.66 -1.67 2.54
CA PHE A 86 -17.65 -2.56 1.93
C PHE A 86 -17.03 -3.47 0.88
N SER A 87 -17.47 -4.73 0.83
CA SER A 87 -17.00 -5.71 -0.16
C SER A 87 -17.21 -5.25 -1.61
N ARG A 88 -18.34 -4.57 -1.89
CA ARG A 88 -18.61 -3.99 -3.22
C ARG A 88 -17.55 -2.98 -3.66
N GLN A 89 -17.03 -2.18 -2.72
CA GLN A 89 -15.98 -1.20 -2.99
C GLN A 89 -14.65 -1.88 -3.27
N ALA A 90 -14.32 -2.93 -2.51
CA ALA A 90 -13.12 -3.72 -2.78
C ALA A 90 -13.18 -4.38 -4.17
N LYS A 91 -14.34 -4.90 -4.57
CA LYS A 91 -14.57 -5.46 -5.91
C LYS A 91 -14.40 -4.41 -7.01
N GLU A 92 -14.98 -3.23 -6.83
CA GLU A 92 -14.81 -2.11 -7.78
C GLU A 92 -13.34 -1.72 -7.97
N LEU A 93 -12.55 -1.68 -6.88
CA LEU A 93 -11.12 -1.38 -6.96
C LEU A 93 -10.34 -2.47 -7.71
N ASP A 94 -10.67 -3.74 -7.51
CA ASP A 94 -10.04 -4.86 -8.23
C ASP A 94 -10.33 -4.78 -9.74
N GLU A 95 -11.60 -4.59 -10.12
CA GLU A 95 -12.00 -4.40 -11.51
C GLU A 95 -11.31 -3.19 -12.16
N LEU A 96 -11.20 -2.07 -11.43
CA LEU A 96 -10.51 -0.88 -11.87
C LEU A 96 -9.00 -1.10 -12.05
N ALA A 97 -8.35 -1.79 -11.12
CA ALA A 97 -6.93 -2.12 -11.20
C ALA A 97 -6.63 -2.98 -12.43
N GLN A 98 -7.46 -4.01 -12.67
CA GLN A 98 -7.36 -4.86 -13.86
C GLN A 98 -7.56 -4.05 -15.16
N LYS A 99 -8.61 -3.22 -15.22
CA LYS A 99 -8.91 -2.36 -16.37
C LYS A 99 -7.75 -1.41 -16.72
N ASN A 100 -7.11 -0.83 -15.71
CA ASN A 100 -6.03 0.14 -15.90
C ASN A 100 -4.64 -0.52 -15.99
N ASN A 101 -4.57 -1.85 -15.98
CA ASN A 101 -3.34 -2.64 -15.92
C ASN A 101 -2.41 -2.16 -14.77
N ARG A 102 -2.98 -2.00 -13.58
CA ARG A 102 -2.28 -1.60 -12.35
C ARG A 102 -2.32 -2.70 -11.32
N VAL A 103 -1.31 -2.68 -10.46
CA VAL A 103 -1.22 -3.57 -9.31
C VAL A 103 -1.95 -2.92 -8.16
N LEU A 104 -2.91 -3.64 -7.61
CA LEU A 104 -3.58 -3.32 -6.35
C LEU A 104 -3.22 -4.40 -5.33
N MET A 105 -2.58 -4.00 -4.23
CA MET A 105 -2.17 -4.88 -3.15
C MET A 105 -2.80 -4.42 -1.83
N VAL A 106 -3.14 -5.37 -0.96
CA VAL A 106 -3.57 -5.08 0.42
C VAL A 106 -2.41 -5.35 1.38
N GLY A 107 -2.28 -4.52 2.42
CA GLY A 107 -1.32 -4.65 3.52
C GLY A 107 -1.49 -5.89 4.42
N HIS A 108 -1.77 -7.07 3.87
CA HIS A 108 -1.86 -8.34 4.60
C HIS A 108 -0.47 -8.89 4.96
N LEU A 109 0.27 -8.21 5.84
CA LEU A 109 1.67 -8.56 6.12
C LEU A 109 1.87 -10.01 6.58
N LEU A 110 0.89 -10.59 7.28
CA LEU A 110 1.00 -11.94 7.85
C LEU A 110 1.15 -13.02 6.78
N LEU A 111 0.64 -12.80 5.56
CA LEU A 111 0.85 -13.70 4.44
C LEU A 111 2.33 -13.85 4.06
N PHE A 112 3.17 -12.87 4.43
CA PHE A 112 4.60 -12.84 4.16
C PHE A 112 5.45 -13.27 5.37
N HIS A 113 4.83 -13.54 6.53
CA HIS A 113 5.56 -13.99 7.71
C HIS A 113 6.24 -15.35 7.43
N PRO A 114 7.52 -15.55 7.79
CA PRO A 114 8.26 -16.78 7.48
C PRO A 114 7.54 -18.05 7.94
N ALA A 115 6.93 -18.04 9.13
CA ALA A 115 6.15 -19.17 9.63
C ALA A 115 4.92 -19.48 8.76
N ILE A 116 4.17 -18.47 8.30
CA ILE A 116 2.99 -18.66 7.45
C ILE A 116 3.41 -19.18 6.07
N ARG A 117 4.51 -18.64 5.52
CA ARG A 117 5.09 -19.13 4.27
C ARG A 117 5.53 -20.58 4.38
N LYS A 118 6.19 -20.96 5.50
CA LYS A 118 6.63 -22.34 5.73
C LYS A 118 5.45 -23.30 5.90
N ILE A 119 4.40 -22.89 6.61
CA ILE A 119 3.16 -23.68 6.70
C ILE A 119 2.58 -23.89 5.29
N LYS A 120 2.49 -22.84 4.47
CA LYS A 120 1.97 -22.96 3.10
C LYS A 120 2.83 -23.90 2.23
N GLU A 121 4.15 -23.87 2.39
CA GLU A 121 5.08 -24.78 1.72
C GLU A 121 4.80 -26.24 2.11
N LEU A 122 4.74 -26.55 3.40
CA LEU A 122 4.48 -27.91 3.92
C LEU A 122 3.10 -28.46 3.56
N ILE A 123 2.12 -27.57 3.35
CA ILE A 123 0.81 -27.94 2.81
C ILE A 123 0.93 -28.31 1.33
N ASN A 124 1.64 -27.49 0.56
CA ASN A 124 1.76 -27.66 -0.89
C ASN A 124 2.61 -28.87 -1.29
N ASP A 125 3.63 -29.22 -0.50
CA ASP A 125 4.51 -30.38 -0.76
C ASP A 125 3.96 -31.72 -0.22
N GLY A 126 2.82 -31.67 0.48
CA GLY A 126 2.15 -32.86 1.02
C GLY A 126 2.77 -33.42 2.31
N THR A 127 3.76 -32.76 2.91
CA THR A 127 4.40 -33.21 4.16
C THR A 127 3.39 -33.40 5.30
N LEU A 128 2.34 -32.57 5.33
CA LEU A 128 1.29 -32.63 6.35
C LEU A 128 0.15 -33.60 6.02
N GLY A 129 0.21 -34.29 4.88
CA GLY A 129 -0.85 -35.16 4.40
C GLY A 129 -2.14 -34.41 4.06
N LYS A 130 -3.28 -35.12 4.12
CA LYS A 130 -4.59 -34.54 3.83
C LYS A 130 -5.10 -33.74 5.03
N LEU A 131 -5.17 -32.42 4.87
CA LEU A 131 -5.75 -31.51 5.86
C LEU A 131 -7.21 -31.89 6.18
N GLN A 132 -7.55 -31.86 7.46
CA GLN A 132 -8.91 -32.14 7.95
C GLN A 132 -9.64 -30.86 8.41
N TYR A 133 -8.90 -29.80 8.73
CA TYR A 133 -9.38 -28.49 9.17
C TYR A 133 -8.34 -27.41 8.87
#